data_AF-A0AAP6JJ70-F1
#
_entry.id   AF-A0AAP6JJ70-F1
#
_cell.length_a   1.000
_cell.length_b   1.000
_cell.length_c   1.000
_cell.angle_alpha   90.00
_cell.angle_beta   90.00
_cell.angle_gamma   90.00
#
_symmetry.space_group_name_H-M   'P 1'
#
loop_
_entity.id
_entity.type
_entity.pdbx_description
1 polymer ?
#
loop_
_entity_poly.entity_id
_entity_poly.type
_entity_poly.pdbx_seq_one_letter_code
_entity_poly.pdbx_strand_id
1 'polypeptide(L)' 'MLGRASKALIRRVWRCDRCGLQTPKKKSQCQHCHGLDEAGLAALKQRYEEKHITNARIGRVFLILSVLMIALMIIAFW' A
#
# COMPACT_ATOMS: atom_id res chain seq x y z
N MET A 1 23.99 4.00 14.54
CA MET A 1 23.56 2.68 14.02
C MET A 1 22.55 2.85 12.88
N LEU A 2 22.95 3.37 11.72
CA LEU A 2 22.10 3.42 10.51
C LEU A 2 22.90 2.86 9.33
N GLY A 3 23.03 1.54 9.32
CA GLY A 3 23.66 0.80 8.25
C GLY A 3 22.79 -0.39 7.89
N ARG A 4 21.89 -0.22 6.91
CA ARG A 4 21.56 -1.25 5.91
C ARG A 4 20.56 -0.73 4.87
N ALA A 5 21.11 -0.57 3.66
CA ALA A 5 20.54 -1.11 2.43
C ALA A 5 19.36 -0.39 1.76
N SER A 6 19.45 0.93 1.59
CA SER A 6 18.74 1.65 0.50
C SER A 6 19.50 1.61 -0.84
N LYS A 7 20.59 0.84 -0.96
CA LYS A 7 21.31 0.64 -2.23
C LYS A 7 20.60 -0.39 -3.12
N ALA A 8 19.95 0.11 -4.16
CA ALA A 8 19.84 -0.52 -5.47
C ALA A 8 19.07 -1.86 -5.56
N LEU A 9 17.77 -1.84 -5.21
CA LEU A 9 16.79 -2.73 -5.87
C LEU A 9 16.34 -2.13 -7.22
N ILE A 10 17.28 -1.83 -8.13
CA ILE A 10 17.01 -1.93 -9.58
C ILE A 10 17.05 -3.42 -9.94
N ARG A 11 16.45 -4.26 -9.08
CA ARG A 11 16.46 -5.70 -9.18
C ARG A 11 15.24 -6.02 -10.00
N ARG A 12 15.40 -6.05 -11.34
CA ARG A 12 14.35 -6.33 -12.34
C ARG A 12 13.15 -7.02 -11.69
N VAL A 13 12.13 -6.24 -11.36
CA VAL A 13 10.86 -6.75 -10.84
C VAL A 13 10.01 -7.16 -12.04
N TRP A 14 9.21 -8.20 -11.88
CA TRP A 14 8.21 -8.61 -12.86
C TRP A 14 6.85 -8.59 -12.19
N ARG A 15 5.80 -8.38 -12.99
CA ARG A 15 4.43 -8.40 -12.51
C ARG A 15 3.90 -9.82 -12.63
N CYS A 16 3.39 -10.38 -11.53
CA CYS A 16 2.82 -11.71 -11.56
C CYS A 16 1.45 -11.71 -12.25
N ASP A 17 1.22 -12.61 -13.21
CA ASP A 17 -0.07 -12.71 -13.93
C ASP A 17 -1.23 -13.18 -13.04
N ARG A 18 -0.96 -13.98 -11.99
CA ARG A 18 -2.01 -14.49 -11.08
C ARG A 18 -2.51 -13.39 -10.12
N CYS A 19 -1.59 -12.78 -9.37
CA CYS A 19 -1.94 -11.83 -8.30
C CYS A 19 -1.76 -10.36 -8.68
N GLY A 20 -1.14 -10.02 -9.82
CA GLY A 20 -0.94 -8.64 -10.28
C GLY A 20 0.13 -7.85 -9.52
N LEU A 21 0.74 -8.45 -8.48
CA LEU A 21 1.74 -7.84 -7.62
C LEU A 21 3.15 -7.92 -8.21
N GLN A 22 3.97 -6.91 -7.89
CA GLN A 22 5.38 -6.87 -8.30
C GLN A 22 6.22 -7.86 -7.49
N THR A 23 6.94 -8.74 -8.16
CA THR A 23 7.82 -9.75 -7.56
C THR A 23 9.24 -9.61 -8.12
N PRO A 24 10.30 -9.79 -7.33
CA PRO A 24 11.67 -9.76 -7.86
C PRO A 24 11.94 -10.93 -8.82
N LYS A 25 12.49 -10.67 -10.02
CA LYS A 25 12.81 -11.71 -11.03
C LYS A 25 13.82 -12.77 -10.56
N LYS A 26 14.52 -12.53 -9.45
CA LYS A 26 15.44 -13.53 -8.87
C LYS A 26 14.71 -14.80 -8.41
N LYS A 27 13.39 -14.75 -8.24
CA LYS A 27 12.58 -15.93 -7.92
C LYS A 27 11.71 -16.31 -9.12
N SER A 28 11.78 -17.59 -9.51
CA SER A 28 10.94 -18.20 -10.56
C SER A 28 9.47 -18.30 -10.13
N GLN A 29 9.20 -18.21 -8.82
CA GLN A 29 7.88 -18.35 -8.23
C GLN A 29 7.46 -17.05 -7.52
N CYS A 30 6.17 -16.74 -7.59
CA CYS A 30 5.61 -15.56 -6.94
C CYS A 30 5.56 -15.73 -5.42
N GLN A 31 6.20 -14.84 -4.67
CA GLN A 31 6.25 -14.92 -3.20
C GLN A 31 4.89 -14.68 -2.53
N HIS A 32 3.92 -14.14 -3.26
CA HIS A 32 2.61 -13.75 -2.73
C HIS A 32 1.54 -14.81 -2.96
N CYS A 33 1.62 -15.56 -4.07
CA CYS A 33 0.58 -16.51 -4.47
C CYS A 33 1.10 -17.91 -4.80
N HIS A 34 2.41 -18.16 -4.70
CA HIS A 34 2.95 -19.51 -4.86
C HIS A 34 2.42 -20.42 -3.75
N GLY A 35 1.73 -21.50 -4.13
CA GLY A 35 1.07 -22.42 -3.21
C GLY A 35 -0.34 -22.01 -2.78
N LEU A 36 -0.88 -20.89 -3.28
CA LEU A 36 -2.28 -20.53 -3.08
C LEU A 36 -3.16 -21.10 -4.19
N ASP A 37 -4.19 -21.84 -3.76
CA ASP A 37 -5.32 -22.24 -4.58
C ASP A 37 -6.20 -21.02 -4.95
N GLU A 38 -7.17 -21.19 -5.85
CA GLU A 38 -7.99 -20.08 -6.37
C GLU A 38 -8.73 -19.32 -5.26
N ALA A 39 -9.27 -20.03 -4.26
CA ALA A 39 -9.91 -19.42 -3.10
C ALA A 39 -8.94 -18.57 -2.26
N GLY A 40 -7.70 -19.05 -2.08
CA GLY A 40 -6.65 -18.30 -1.39
C GLY A 40 -6.24 -17.05 -2.16
N LEU A 41 -6.19 -17.14 -3.49
CA LEU A 41 -5.86 -16.00 -4.36
C LEU A 41 -6.94 -14.90 -4.30
N ALA A 42 -8.22 -15.28 -4.25
CA ALA A 42 -9.33 -14.35 -4.09
C ALA A 42 -9.26 -13.61 -2.75
N ALA A 43 -9.02 -14.34 -1.65
CA ALA A 43 -8.85 -13.75 -0.32
C ALA A 43 -7.64 -12.80 -0.25
N LEU A 44 -6.54 -13.14 -0.93
CA LEU A 44 -5.36 -12.27 -1.02
C LEU A 44 -5.69 -10.95 -1.74
N LYS A 45 -6.41 -11.01 -2.87
CA LYS A 45 -6.85 -9.82 -3.62
C LYS A 45 -7.77 -8.94 -2.77
N GLN A 46 -8.76 -9.53 -2.11
CA GLN A 46 -9.67 -8.79 -1.22
C GLN A 46 -8.92 -8.05 -0.11
N ARG A 47 -8.01 -8.72 0.60
CA ARG A 47 -7.19 -8.07 1.64
C ARG A 47 -6.31 -6.95 1.09
N TYR A 48 -5.84 -7.08 -0.13
CA TYR A 48 -5.03 -6.05 -0.77
C TYR A 48 -5.88 -4.83 -1.12
N GLU A 49 -7.07 -5.06 -1.69
CA GLU A 49 -8.05 -4.02 -2.01
C GLU A 49 -8.50 -3.26 -0.75
N GLU A 50 -8.83 -3.99 0.33
CA GLU A 50 -9.23 -3.40 1.62
C GLU A 50 -8.14 -2.50 2.21
N LYS A 51 -6.87 -2.91 2.10
CA LYS A 51 -5.73 -2.09 2.55
C LYS A 51 -5.58 -0.81 1.72
N HIS A 52 -5.79 -0.89 0.40
CA HIS A 52 -5.77 0.28 -0.47
C HIS A 52 -6.92 1.25 -0.18
N ILE A 53 -8.12 0.74 0.07
CA ILE A 53 -9.30 1.54 0.40
C ILE A 53 -9.15 2.23 1.76
N THR A 54 -8.54 1.54 2.74
CA THR A 54 -8.35 2.10 4.10
C THR A 54 -7.47 3.35 4.09
N ASN A 55 -6.41 3.37 3.29
CA ASN A 55 -5.52 4.54 3.21
C ASN A 55 -6.19 5.78 2.62
N ALA A 56 -7.13 5.61 1.67
CA ALA A 56 -7.87 6.74 1.10
C ALA A 56 -8.81 7.40 2.14
N ARG A 57 -9.34 6.62 3.09
CA ARG A 57 -10.22 7.11 4.16
C ARG A 57 -9.46 8.00 5.16
N ILE A 58 -8.21 7.65 5.47
CA ILE A 58 -7.37 8.42 6.40
C ILE A 58 -7.09 9.83 5.84
N GLY A 59 -6.75 9.94 4.56
CA GLY A 59 -6.49 11.24 3.92
C GLY A 59 -7.69 12.18 3.97
N ARG A 60 -8.91 11.65 3.77
CA ARG A 60 -10.14 12.45 3.86
C ARG A 60 -10.41 12.97 5.26
N VAL A 61 -10.16 12.16 6.29
CA VAL A 61 -10.30 12.58 7.70
C VAL A 61 -9.33 13.71 8.03
N PHE A 62 -8.06 13.59 7.61
CA PHE A 62 -7.07 14.63 7.82
C PHE A 62 -7.43 15.95 7.13
N LEU A 63 -7.96 15.91 5.90
CA LEU A 63 -8.41 17.11 5.20
C LEU A 63 -9.56 17.81 5.93
N ILE A 64 -10.55 17.07 6.42
CA ILE A 64 -11.67 17.64 7.20
C ILE A 64 -11.13 18.28 8.49
N LEU A 65 -10.25 17.58 9.20
CA LEU A 65 -9.66 18.09 10.45
C LEU A 65 -8.84 19.36 10.22
N SER A 66 -8.08 19.40 9.11
CA SER A 66 -7.30 20.57 8.70
C SER A 66 -8.20 21.78 8.44
N VAL A 67 -9.26 21.63 7.66
CA VAL A 67 -10.20 22.73 7.37
C VAL A 67 -10.86 23.23 8.65
N LEU A 68 -11.24 22.31 9.53
CA LEU A 68 -11.86 22.64 10.81
C LEU A 68 -10.90 23.43 11.72
N MET A 69 -9.63 23.04 11.80
CA MET A 69 -8.62 23.79 12.57
C MET A 69 -8.38 25.20 12.02
N ILE A 70 -8.34 25.36 10.69
CA ILE A 70 -8.20 26.68 10.06
C ILE A 70 -9.41 27.55 10.37
N ALA A 71 -10.63 27.01 10.27
CA ALA A 71 -11.85 27.74 10.59
C ALA A 71 -11.86 28.19 12.07
N LEU A 72 -11.46 27.32 13.00
CA LEU A 72 -11.34 27.67 14.41
C LEU A 72 -10.32 28.78 14.67
N MET A 73 -9.17 28.75 13.99
CA MET A 73 -8.18 29.82 14.11
C MET A 73 -8.70 31.16 13.61
N ILE A 74 -9.44 31.17 12.50
CA ILE A 74 -10.04 32.40 11.97
C ILE A 74 -11.06 32.95 12.98
N ILE A 75 -11.94 32.10 13.51
CA ILE A 75 -12.94 32.51 14.51
C ILE A 75 -12.28 33.03 15.80
N ALA A 76 -11.15 32.45 16.21
CA ALA A 76 -10.47 32.87 17.44
C ALA A 76 -9.70 34.19 17.30
N PHE A 77 -9.29 34.56 16.09
CA PHE A 77 -8.52 35.78 15.80
C PHE A 77 -9.37 36.91 15.20
N TRP A 78 -10.68 36.70 15.02
CA TRP A 78 -11.65 37.67 14.50
C TRP A 78 -12.58 38.12 15.60
#